data_AF-A0A1S1J778-F1
#
_entry.id   AF-A0A1S1J778-F1
#
_cell.length_a   1.000
_cell.length_b   1.000
_cell.length_c   1.000
_cell.angle_alpha   90.00
_cell.angle_beta   90.00
_cell.angle_gamma   90.00
#
_symmetry.space_group_name_H-M   'P 1'
#
loop_
_entity.id
_entity.type
_entity.pdbx_description
1 polymer ?
#
loop_
_entity_poly.entity_id
_entity_poly.type
_entity_poly.pdbx_seq_one_letter_code
_entity_poly.pdbx_strand_id
1 'polypeptide(L)'
;MYTLKEAEQPSQYYQDRILGKAINKKTSESLAITDLKIEELTEQNFDVICYAKCSYSVGFFRNIRSATKELGLPAPSQVLENSLQQ
;
A
#
# COMPACT_ATOMS: atom_id res chain seq x y z
N MET A 1 -4.06 8.62 7.58
CA MET A 1 -5.14 7.78 8.10
C MET A 1 -6.37 8.12 7.29
N TYR A 2 -7.18 7.12 7.02
CA TYR A 2 -8.35 7.17 6.15
C TYR A 2 -9.59 6.73 6.92
N THR A 3 -10.76 7.18 6.50
CA THR A 3 -11.99 6.40 6.72
C THR A 3 -11.94 5.10 5.92
N LEU A 4 -12.81 4.13 6.22
CA LEU A 4 -12.87 2.86 5.48
C LEU A 4 -13.05 3.09 3.97
N LYS A 5 -14.00 3.96 3.60
CA LYS A 5 -14.32 4.29 2.20
C LYS A 5 -13.13 4.95 1.48
N GLU A 6 -12.40 5.83 2.18
CA GLU A 6 -11.18 6.44 1.65
C GLU A 6 -10.02 5.44 1.57
N ALA A 7 -10.01 4.34 2.34
CA ALA A 7 -8.98 3.31 2.22
C ALA A 7 -9.26 2.35 1.05
N GLU A 8 -10.54 2.10 0.73
CA GLU A 8 -10.96 1.23 -0.38
C GLU A 8 -10.47 1.73 -1.74
N GLN A 9 -10.54 3.04 -1.99
CA GLN A 9 -10.13 3.63 -3.27
C GLN A 9 -8.64 3.44 -3.60
N PRO A 10 -7.68 3.88 -2.75
CA PRO A 10 -6.27 3.61 -2.98
C PRO A 10 -5.99 2.10 -2.95
N SER A 11 -6.68 1.32 -2.12
CA SER A 11 -6.52 -0.13 -2.09
C SER A 11 -6.78 -0.75 -3.48
N GLN A 12 -7.95 -0.47 -4.07
CA GLN A 12 -8.30 -0.93 -5.42
C GLN A 12 -7.35 -0.39 -6.48
N TYR A 13 -7.00 0.89 -6.41
CA TYR A 13 -6.10 1.51 -7.37
C TYR A 13 -4.70 0.85 -7.33
N TYR A 14 -4.16 0.58 -6.16
CA TYR A 14 -2.78 0.08 -6.04
C TYR A 14 -2.66 -1.42 -6.14
N GLN A 15 -3.74 -2.18 -5.98
CA GLN A 15 -3.73 -3.64 -5.94
C GLN A 15 -2.89 -4.25 -7.07
N ASP A 16 -3.19 -3.96 -8.34
CA ASP A 16 -2.42 -4.52 -9.46
C ASP A 16 -1.13 -3.75 -9.80
N ARG A 17 -0.91 -2.59 -9.16
CA ARG A 17 0.21 -1.69 -9.48
C ARG A 17 1.43 -1.92 -8.60
N ILE A 18 1.23 -2.47 -7.40
CA ILE A 18 2.30 -2.67 -6.42
C ILE A 18 2.68 -4.13 -6.22
N LEU A 19 1.80 -5.09 -6.53
CA LEU A 19 2.11 -6.51 -6.38
C LEU A 19 3.34 -6.90 -7.23
N GLY A 20 4.20 -7.74 -6.64
CA GLY A 20 5.47 -8.15 -7.24
C GLY A 20 6.58 -7.09 -7.19
N LYS A 21 6.30 -5.85 -6.75
CA LYS A 21 7.31 -4.79 -6.63
C LYS A 21 8.07 -4.92 -5.31
N ALA A 22 9.37 -4.61 -5.31
CA ALA A 22 10.19 -4.70 -4.11
C ALA A 22 9.82 -3.60 -3.09
N ILE A 23 9.77 -3.95 -1.79
CA ILE A 23 9.50 -2.99 -0.70
C ILE A 23 10.71 -2.06 -0.43
N ASN A 24 11.90 -2.42 -0.89
CA ASN A 24 13.11 -1.61 -0.74
C ASN A 24 14.09 -1.84 -1.90
N LYS A 25 14.47 -0.77 -2.61
CA LYS A 25 15.43 -0.82 -3.72
C LYS A 25 16.89 -0.96 -3.28
N LYS A 26 17.23 -0.62 -2.03
CA LYS A 26 18.61 -0.72 -1.50
C LYS A 26 19.01 -2.14 -1.11
N THR A 27 18.03 -2.96 -0.74
CA THR A 27 18.19 -4.39 -0.50
C THR A 27 17.53 -5.11 -1.66
N SER A 28 18.16 -5.04 -2.83
CA SER A 28 17.65 -5.62 -4.09
C SER A 28 17.51 -7.15 -4.09
N GLU A 29 17.77 -7.82 -2.97
CA GLU A 29 17.42 -9.23 -2.78
C GLU A 29 16.01 -9.41 -2.18
N SER A 30 15.03 -9.35 -3.09
CA SER A 30 13.87 -10.26 -3.19
C SER A 30 12.60 -10.11 -2.32
N LEU A 31 12.45 -9.07 -1.48
CA LEU A 31 11.16 -8.91 -0.77
C LEU A 31 10.14 -8.13 -1.60
N ALA A 32 9.48 -8.87 -2.49
CA ALA A 32 8.37 -8.39 -3.29
C ALA A 32 7.08 -8.28 -2.46
N ILE A 33 6.29 -7.25 -2.76
CA ILE A 33 4.95 -7.08 -2.19
C ILE A 33 4.08 -8.22 -2.71
N THR A 34 3.56 -9.01 -1.79
CA THR A 34 2.69 -10.16 -2.06
C THR A 34 1.24 -9.87 -1.77
N ASP A 35 0.96 -8.84 -0.96
CA ASP A 35 -0.40 -8.51 -0.55
C ASP A 35 -0.54 -7.02 -0.26
N LEU A 36 -1.78 -6.54 -0.33
CA LEU A 36 -2.17 -5.19 0.06
C LEU A 36 -3.52 -5.28 0.78
N LYS A 37 -3.58 -4.73 1.99
CA LYS A 37 -4.80 -4.77 2.81
C LYS A 37 -5.12 -3.43 3.42
N ILE A 38 -6.40 -3.25 3.71
CA ILE A 38 -6.89 -2.19 4.58
C ILE A 38 -6.83 -2.73 6.00
N GLU A 39 -6.13 -2.01 6.87
CA GLU A 39 -5.97 -2.34 8.28
C GLU A 39 -6.63 -1.27 9.12
N GLU A 40 -7.38 -1.69 10.15
CA GLU A 40 -7.93 -0.79 11.16
C GLU A 40 -6.85 -0.51 12.21
N LEU A 41 -6.46 0.76 12.35
CA LEU A 41 -5.46 1.19 13.34
C LEU A 41 -6.09 1.59 14.67
N THR A 42 -7.28 2.21 14.62
CA THR A 42 -8.14 2.56 15.76
C THR A 42 -9.61 2.51 15.30
N GLU A 43 -10.59 2.59 16.21
CA GLU A 43 -12.05 2.42 15.98
C GLU A 43 -12.69 3.10 14.75
N GLN A 44 -12.00 4.04 14.08
CA GLN A 44 -12.47 4.74 12.88
C GLN A 44 -11.34 5.13 11.91
N ASN A 45 -10.10 4.71 12.17
CA ASN A 45 -8.95 5.08 11.37
C ASN A 45 -8.36 3.85 10.70
N PHE A 46 -8.37 3.86 9.37
CA PHE A 46 -7.85 2.82 8.53
C PHE A 46 -6.57 3.29 7.85
N ASP A 47 -5.70 2.35 7.51
CA ASP A 47 -4.55 2.58 6.64
C ASP A 47 -4.46 1.45 5.61
N VAL A 48 -3.78 1.74 4.50
CA VAL A 48 -3.53 0.74 3.47
C VAL A 48 -2.09 0.28 3.61
N ILE A 49 -1.94 -1.01 3.90
CA ILE A 49 -0.68 -1.64 4.24
C ILE A 49 -0.28 -2.62 3.14
N CYS A 50 0.96 -2.49 2.68
CA CYS A 50 1.59 -3.40 1.74
C CYS A 50 2.36 -4.46 2.52
N TYR A 51 2.25 -5.73 2.12
CA TYR A 51 2.91 -6.85 2.78
C TYR A 51 3.88 -7.55 1.83
N ALA A 52 5.04 -7.95 2.34
CA ALA A 52 5.92 -8.93 1.70
C ALA A 52 6.12 -10.14 2.60
N LYS A 53 6.12 -11.32 1.98
CA LYS A 53 6.43 -12.59 2.65
C LYS A 53 7.92 -12.91 2.52
N CYS A 54 8.61 -13.00 3.64
CA CYS A 54 9.96 -13.59 3.70
C CYS A 54 9.87 -15.10 4.01
N SER A 55 10.86 -15.88 3.59
CA SER A 55 10.94 -17.34 3.80
C SER A 55 10.91 -17.77 5.28
N TYR A 56 11.14 -16.84 6.20
CA TYR A 56 11.18 -17.10 7.65
C TYR A 56 10.23 -16.16 8.39
N SER A 57 8.93 -16.44 8.38
CA SER A 57 7.88 -15.95 9.32
C SER A 57 7.75 -14.44 9.63
N VAL A 58 8.64 -13.59 9.15
CA VAL A 58 8.66 -12.14 9.33
C VAL A 58 7.93 -11.55 8.14
N GLY A 59 6.67 -11.15 8.36
CA GLY A 59 5.95 -10.29 7.44
C GLY A 59 6.54 -8.89 7.52
N PHE A 60 7.10 -8.41 6.41
CA PHE A 60 7.48 -6.99 6.32
C PHE A 60 6.27 -6.23 5.82
N PHE A 61 5.88 -5.19 6.56
CA PHE A 61 4.78 -4.34 6.17
C PHE A 61 5.24 -2.90 6.00
N ARG A 62 4.57 -2.18 5.11
CA ARG A 62 4.83 -0.76 4.86
C ARG A 62 3.57 -0.02 4.51
N ASN A 63 3.43 1.21 5.00
CA ASN A 63 2.30 2.04 4.57
C ASN A 63 2.37 2.34 3.07
N ILE A 64 1.19 2.45 2.45
CA ILE A 64 1.06 2.67 1.01
C ILE A 64 1.73 3.97 0.56
N ARG A 65 1.76 4.99 1.42
CA ARG A 65 2.37 6.29 1.13
C ARG A 65 3.87 6.18 0.87
N SER A 66 4.58 5.36 1.64
CA SER A 66 6.02 5.16 1.43
C SER A 66 6.27 4.29 0.20
N ALA A 67 5.46 3.23 0.01
CA ALA A 67 5.58 2.35 -1.15
C ALA A 67 5.36 3.11 -2.47
N THR A 68 4.28 3.88 -2.58
CA THR A 68 3.96 4.67 -3.78
C THR A 68 5.05 5.69 -4.12
N LYS A 69 5.58 6.40 -3.12
CA LYS A 69 6.69 7.34 -3.29
C LYS A 69 7.92 6.67 -3.91
N GLU A 70 8.30 5.49 -3.44
CA GLU A 70 9.49 4.77 -3.93
C GLU A 70 9.29 4.13 -5.30
N LEU A 71 8.05 3.76 -5.61
CA LEU A 71 7.66 3.20 -6.90
C LEU A 71 7.39 4.27 -7.96
N GLY A 72 7.40 5.56 -7.60
CA GLY A 72 7.06 6.65 -8.52
C GLY A 72 5.59 6.63 -8.95
N LEU A 73 4.72 6.06 -8.11
CA LEU A 73 3.28 6.07 -8.31
C LEU A 73 2.68 7.36 -7.73
N PRO A 74 1.47 7.76 -8.16
CA PRO A 74 0.74 8.86 -7.54
C PRO A 74 0.65 8.69 -6.02
N ALA A 75 0.58 9.79 -5.29
CA ALA A 75 0.30 9.73 -3.86
C ALA A 75 -1.16 9.29 -3.62
N PRO A 76 -1.47 8.60 -2.51
CA PRO A 76 -2.85 8.21 -2.19
C PRO A 76 -3.85 9.38 -2.21
N SER A 77 -3.44 10.58 -1.77
CA SER A 77 -4.30 11.77 -1.82
C SER A 77 -4.72 12.15 -3.25
N GLN A 78 -3.83 11.99 -4.22
CA GLN A 78 -4.13 12.28 -5.63
C GLN A 78 -5.11 11.26 -6.22
N VAL A 79 -5.06 10.00 -5.76
CA VAL A 79 -6.01 8.96 -6.16
C VAL A 79 -7.41 9.25 -5.60
N LEU A 80 -7.48 9.74 -4.36
CA LEU A 80 -8.73 10.18 -3.74
C LEU A 80 -9.36 11.36 -4.48
N GLU A 81 -8.56 12.38 -4.83
CA GLU A 81 -9.03 13.56 -5.56
C GLU A 81 -9.59 13.21 -6.95
N ASN A 82 -8.93 12.31 -7.69
CA ASN A 82 -9.38 11.87 -9.01
C ASN A 82 -10.69 11.06 -8.98
N SER A 83 -11.01 10.45 -7.83
CA SER A 83 -12.21 9.61 -7.67
C SER A 83 -13.47 10.43 -7.32
N LEU A 84 -13.30 11.71 -6.94
CA LEU A 84 -14.39 12.65 -6.69
C LEU A 84 -14.85 13.37 -7.98
N GLN A 85 -14.15 13.15 -9.10
CA GLN A 85 -14.44 13.75 -10.40
C GLN A 85 -15.11 12.78 -11.39
N GLN A 86 -15.43 11.55 -10.98
CA GLN A 86 -16.22 10.57 -11.75
C GLN A 86 -17.58 10.34 -11.08
#